data_AF-A0A507AQQ2-F1
#
_entry.id   AF-A0A507AQQ2-F1
#
_cell.length_a   1.000
_cell.length_b   1.000
_cell.length_c   1.000
_cell.angle_alpha   90.00
_cell.angle_beta   90.00
_cell.angle_gamma   90.00
#
_symmetry.space_group_name_H-M   'P 1'
#
loop_
_entity.id
_entity.type
_entity.pdbx_description
1 polymer ?
#
loop_
_entity_poly.entity_id
_entity_poly.type
_entity_poly.pdbx_seq_one_letter_code
_entity_poly.pdbx_strand_id
1 'polypeptide(L)'
;MAVASKDDVKQIFLTEEERKNGRYSPRTLVEVLEAMNQDGLVVLKGVIPVETINKLNKNMCADADRRILDPSQSYNHGLKSNILQRPPVNDPEYLSKDVYFNPYLLQLANAYLGHRPVWNWLTANTALAHTGGMRQPVHKDCNFDHPLFPYIFIANIPLCDFSTTCRDQEVASTPESIRPYPVARVGESIPPITTEAKERRLKVRPPIQPACYRGDIMVRDIRTWHAGMPNSSGEHRIMLGLGYQSPSYPNYTMRLHLPYAQREFFLQHGGDLVDVRSCDEHIWNWVFNHRCIWRIWLSSDCIMSPKVFIVTGASKGIGAAIAQRLLSQSHNVVLVARSQEPLEAVKKSHSSQVEYVAGDVTDASVARKIIDVAITSFGHINGLVLNHGVLAPKKLSEVSVDEFRQVYDVNVFSQLAIAKEALVQLRKSKGCIIWISAATVNLTFVAWASYSSSKAAVNVIATHLAAEEPDIISVSIEPGRVDTDMQAGIRSKGKESMDSAIYDNFVDTFNQGGLLRPEQPANVIAGVVAAPFSELSGKILSWDSPELACYQE
;
A
#
# COMPACT_ATOMS: atom_id res chain seq x y z
N MET A 1 19.25 -3.40 46.41
CA MET A 1 18.94 -2.63 45.19
C MET A 1 20.20 -1.85 44.83
N ALA A 2 20.80 -2.11 43.67
CA ALA A 2 21.91 -1.29 43.21
C ALA A 2 21.38 0.13 42.94
N VAL A 3 22.04 1.15 43.47
CA VAL A 3 21.72 2.54 43.18
C VAL A 3 21.96 2.72 41.68
N ALA A 4 20.89 2.98 40.92
CA ALA A 4 21.02 3.26 39.49
C ALA A 4 22.01 4.41 39.30
N SER A 5 22.98 4.21 38.41
CA SER A 5 23.90 5.27 37.99
C SER A 5 23.08 6.48 37.56
N LYS A 6 23.58 7.70 37.82
CA LYS A 6 22.94 8.97 37.42
C LYS A 6 22.55 8.99 35.93
N ASP A 7 23.25 8.21 35.10
CA ASP A 7 23.06 8.14 33.65
C ASP A 7 22.34 6.86 33.17
N ASP A 8 21.80 6.03 34.06
CA ASP A 8 21.05 4.82 33.67
C ASP A 8 19.64 5.16 33.17
N VAL A 9 18.98 4.21 32.50
CA VAL A 9 17.59 4.39 32.06
C VAL A 9 16.65 4.46 33.25
N LYS A 10 15.65 5.35 33.20
CA LYS A 10 14.58 5.35 34.19
C LYS A 10 13.73 4.07 34.03
N GLN A 11 13.63 3.33 35.12
CA GLN A 11 12.78 2.14 35.23
C GLN A 11 11.54 2.47 36.06
N ILE A 12 10.36 2.13 35.53
CA ILE A 12 9.06 2.43 36.15
C ILE A 12 8.43 1.13 36.62
N PHE A 13 8.22 1.04 37.93
CA PHE A 13 7.54 -0.09 38.57
C PHE A 13 6.14 0.35 39.00
N LEU A 14 5.13 -0.41 38.59
CA LEU A 14 3.75 -0.14 39.00
C LEU A 14 3.52 -0.53 40.46
N THR A 15 2.78 0.30 41.19
CA THR A 15 2.23 -0.07 42.50
C THR A 15 1.13 -1.12 42.34
N GLU A 16 0.78 -1.82 43.43
CA GLU A 16 -0.33 -2.79 43.41
C GLU A 16 -1.67 -2.13 43.04
N GLU A 17 -1.90 -0.89 43.50
CA GLU A 17 -3.10 -0.13 43.18
C GLU A 17 -3.18 0.24 41.70
N GLU A 18 -2.07 0.70 41.11
CA GLU A 18 -1.99 0.99 39.69
C GLU A 18 -2.23 -0.27 38.85
N ARG A 19 -1.63 -1.40 39.25
CA ARG A 19 -1.86 -2.72 38.62
C ARG A 19 -3.33 -3.10 38.64
N LYS A 20 -3.98 -2.98 39.81
CA LYS A 20 -5.38 -3.31 40.00
C LYS A 20 -6.31 -2.42 39.18
N ASN A 21 -5.99 -1.13 39.10
CA ASN A 21 -6.83 -0.14 38.42
C ASN A 21 -6.55 -0.02 36.92
N GLY A 22 -5.47 -0.63 36.40
CA GLY A 22 -5.08 -0.51 35.00
C GLY A 22 -4.62 0.89 34.60
N ARG A 23 -4.25 1.74 35.56
CA ARG A 23 -3.93 3.16 35.31
C ARG A 23 -2.80 3.66 36.17
N TYR A 24 -2.01 4.59 35.62
CA TYR A 24 -1.00 5.30 36.38
C TYR A 24 -1.64 6.23 37.41
N SER A 25 -0.98 6.38 38.56
CA SER A 25 -1.18 7.56 39.39
C SER A 25 -0.62 8.80 38.68
N PRO A 26 -1.12 10.02 38.98
CA PRO A 26 -0.57 11.24 38.39
C PRO A 26 0.95 11.37 38.58
N ARG A 27 1.46 10.93 39.73
CA ARG A 27 2.90 10.94 40.03
C ARG A 27 3.68 10.01 39.10
N THR A 28 3.27 8.76 38.96
CA THR A 28 3.96 7.80 38.10
C THR A 28 3.92 8.23 36.63
N LEU A 29 2.80 8.78 36.16
CA LEU A 29 2.71 9.30 34.80
C LEU A 29 3.70 10.44 34.56
N VAL A 30 3.87 11.36 35.52
CA VAL A 30 4.89 12.42 35.45
C VAL A 30 6.29 11.81 35.36
N GLU A 31 6.62 10.81 36.19
CA GLU A 31 7.94 10.16 36.14
C GLU A 31 8.23 9.49 34.78
N VAL A 32 7.21 8.88 34.15
CA VAL A 32 7.32 8.29 32.82
C VAL A 32 7.55 9.39 31.76
N LEU A 33 6.79 10.50 31.83
CA LEU A 33 6.91 11.61 30.90
C LEU A 33 8.22 12.37 31.05
N GLU A 34 8.72 12.55 32.27
CA GLU A 34 10.04 13.13 32.54
C GLU A 34 11.14 12.31 31.86
N ALA A 35 11.11 10.98 32.01
CA ALA A 35 12.06 10.10 31.34
C ALA A 35 11.98 10.20 29.81
N MET A 36 10.77 10.21 29.24
CA MET A 36 10.62 10.34 27.79
C MET A 36 11.08 11.71 27.27
N ASN A 37 10.80 12.82 27.98
CA ASN A 37 11.21 14.14 27.52
C ASN A 37 12.70 14.43 27.75
N GLN A 38 13.30 13.91 28.81
CA GLN A 38 14.73 14.11 29.10
C GLN A 38 15.62 13.19 28.29
N ASP A 39 15.27 11.90 28.23
CA ASP A 39 16.15 10.85 27.70
C ASP A 39 15.65 10.26 26.38
N GLY A 40 14.37 10.47 26.04
CA GLY A 40 13.74 9.76 24.92
C GLY A 40 13.62 8.24 25.17
N LEU A 41 13.76 7.79 26.42
CA LEU A 41 13.81 6.37 26.76
C LEU A 41 13.28 6.10 28.17
N VAL A 42 12.41 5.10 28.32
CA VAL A 42 11.94 4.60 29.61
C VAL A 42 11.68 3.09 29.54
N VAL A 43 11.89 2.38 30.65
CA VAL A 43 11.54 0.94 30.74
C VAL A 43 10.39 0.76 31.72
N LEU A 44 9.26 0.28 31.22
CA LEU A 44 8.10 -0.11 32.01
C LEU A 44 8.29 -1.55 32.50
N LYS A 45 8.37 -1.75 33.81
CA LYS A 45 8.80 -3.02 34.41
C LYS A 45 7.62 -3.93 34.75
N GLY A 46 7.62 -5.15 34.21
CA GLY A 46 6.63 -6.19 34.52
C GLY A 46 5.20 -5.76 34.25
N VAL A 47 4.95 -5.14 33.09
CA VAL A 47 3.64 -4.63 32.66
C VAL A 47 2.91 -5.58 31.70
N ILE A 48 3.55 -6.70 31.33
CA ILE A 48 2.95 -7.80 30.54
C ILE A 48 3.16 -9.13 31.30
N PRO A 49 2.16 -10.03 31.36
CA PRO A 49 2.34 -11.37 31.91
C PRO A 49 3.46 -12.16 31.20
N VAL A 50 4.38 -12.75 31.98
CA VAL A 50 5.57 -13.45 31.47
C VAL A 50 5.17 -14.68 30.64
N GLU A 51 4.07 -15.33 30.97
CA GLU A 51 3.53 -16.49 30.26
C GLU A 51 3.13 -16.13 28.82
N THR A 52 2.52 -14.97 28.62
CA THR A 52 2.18 -14.43 27.30
C THR A 52 3.43 -14.23 26.46
N ILE A 53 4.48 -13.68 27.07
CA ILE A 53 5.77 -13.43 26.42
C ILE A 53 6.47 -14.75 26.06
N ASN A 54 6.51 -15.72 26.97
CA ASN A 54 7.11 -17.03 26.73
C ASN A 54 6.42 -17.77 25.57
N LYS A 55 5.09 -17.67 25.50
CA LYS A 55 4.29 -18.28 24.43
C LYS A 55 4.64 -17.69 23.06
N LEU A 56 4.69 -16.36 22.96
CA LEU A 56 5.12 -15.66 21.75
C LEU A 56 6.56 -16.02 21.38
N ASN A 57 7.47 -16.02 22.34
CA ASN A 57 8.89 -16.33 22.11
C ASN A 57 9.06 -17.72 21.47
N LYS A 58 8.41 -18.74 22.04
CA LYS A 58 8.50 -20.12 21.54
C LYS A 58 8.06 -20.23 20.07
N ASN A 59 6.94 -19.60 19.71
CA ASN A 59 6.44 -19.61 18.35
C ASN A 59 7.38 -18.87 17.38
N MET A 60 7.83 -17.69 17.78
CA MET A 60 8.66 -16.85 16.92
C MET A 60 10.08 -17.37 16.76
N CYS A 61 10.67 -18.02 17.77
CA CYS A 61 11.95 -18.74 17.61
C CYS A 61 11.83 -19.85 16.56
N ALA A 62 10.78 -20.68 16.64
CA ALA A 62 10.56 -21.74 15.65
C ALA A 62 10.33 -21.18 14.23
N ASP A 63 9.68 -20.03 14.09
CA ASP A 63 9.54 -19.36 12.80
C ASP A 63 10.86 -18.75 12.30
N ALA A 64 11.70 -18.22 13.20
CA ALA A 64 13.03 -17.74 12.84
C ALA A 64 13.94 -18.88 12.37
N ASP A 65 13.90 -20.05 13.02
CA ASP A 65 14.61 -21.27 12.59
C ASP A 65 14.21 -21.68 11.16
N ARG A 66 12.91 -21.61 10.82
CA ARG A 66 12.44 -21.90 9.46
C ARG A 66 12.94 -20.87 8.45
N ARG A 67 12.92 -19.58 8.81
CA ARG A 67 13.34 -18.47 7.94
C ARG A 67 14.82 -18.50 7.59
N ILE A 68 15.70 -18.84 8.54
CA ILE A 68 17.15 -18.86 8.28
C ILE A 68 17.57 -19.98 7.32
N LEU A 69 16.72 -21.00 7.13
CA LEU A 69 16.92 -22.07 6.16
C LEU A 69 16.53 -21.65 4.73
N ASP A 70 15.75 -20.58 4.58
CA ASP A 70 15.35 -20.04 3.27
C ASP A 70 16.53 -19.28 2.61
N PRO A 71 17.02 -19.70 1.43
CA PRO A 71 18.11 -19.03 0.72
C PRO A 71 17.82 -17.57 0.32
N SER A 72 16.53 -17.20 0.24
CA SER A 72 16.03 -15.87 -0.11
C SER A 72 15.94 -14.91 1.09
N GLN A 73 16.10 -15.41 2.32
CA GLN A 73 15.99 -14.60 3.53
C GLN A 73 16.96 -13.43 3.51
N SER A 74 16.39 -12.23 3.71
CA SER A 74 17.14 -10.98 3.81
C SER A 74 17.57 -10.72 5.25
N TYR A 75 18.75 -10.16 5.43
CA TYR A 75 19.28 -9.82 6.75
C TYR A 75 19.40 -8.30 6.91
N ASN A 76 19.20 -7.83 8.13
CA ASN A 76 19.21 -6.39 8.41
C ASN A 76 20.60 -5.82 8.16
N HIS A 77 20.66 -4.74 7.36
CA HIS A 77 21.90 -4.13 6.88
C HIS A 77 22.85 -5.10 6.17
N GLY A 78 22.34 -6.21 5.61
CA GLY A 78 23.14 -7.21 4.91
C GLY A 78 24.03 -8.08 5.81
N LEU A 79 23.93 -7.94 7.14
CA LEU A 79 24.71 -8.69 8.12
C LEU A 79 23.94 -9.91 8.60
N LYS A 80 24.53 -11.12 8.46
CA LYS A 80 23.93 -12.40 8.91
C LYS A 80 23.91 -12.56 10.45
N SER A 81 23.44 -11.54 11.15
CA SER A 81 23.30 -11.48 12.61
C SER A 81 21.84 -11.30 13.04
N ASN A 82 21.00 -10.78 12.14
CA ASN A 82 19.71 -10.24 12.53
C ASN A 82 18.71 -10.21 11.36
N ILE A 83 17.46 -10.59 11.63
CA ILE A 83 16.36 -10.59 10.66
C ILE A 83 15.15 -9.83 11.20
N LEU A 84 14.35 -9.26 10.29
CA LEU A 84 12.99 -8.83 10.62
C LEU A 84 12.02 -9.99 10.46
N GLN A 85 11.09 -10.07 11.41
CA GLN A 85 10.08 -11.10 11.47
C GLN A 85 8.73 -10.48 11.81
N ARG A 86 7.64 -11.01 11.24
CA ARG A 86 6.28 -10.57 11.59
C ARG A 86 5.82 -11.34 12.84
N PRO A 87 5.23 -10.67 13.85
CA PRO A 87 4.58 -11.37 14.95
C PRO A 87 3.38 -12.20 14.43
N PRO A 88 3.00 -13.31 15.09
CA PRO A 88 1.96 -14.23 14.62
C PRO A 88 0.53 -13.68 14.85
N VAL A 89 0.23 -12.49 14.31
CA VAL A 89 -1.07 -11.80 14.47
C VAL A 89 -2.20 -12.42 13.66
N ASN A 90 -1.92 -13.40 12.81
CA ASN A 90 -2.91 -14.18 12.05
C ASN A 90 -3.57 -15.28 12.88
N ASP A 91 -2.89 -15.73 13.93
CA ASP A 91 -3.38 -16.78 14.80
C ASP A 91 -3.92 -16.17 16.11
N PRO A 92 -5.23 -16.33 16.40
CA PRO A 92 -5.86 -15.74 17.57
C PRO A 92 -5.25 -16.28 18.88
N GLU A 93 -4.58 -17.43 18.84
CA GLU A 93 -3.89 -18.02 20.00
C GLU A 93 -2.78 -17.10 20.57
N TYR A 94 -2.21 -16.23 19.72
CA TYR A 94 -1.12 -15.32 20.06
C TYR A 94 -1.56 -13.85 20.16
N LEU A 95 -2.85 -13.57 20.03
CA LEU A 95 -3.42 -12.23 20.20
C LEU A 95 -3.72 -11.97 21.68
N SER A 96 -2.88 -11.15 22.33
CA SER A 96 -3.09 -10.70 23.70
C SER A 96 -3.23 -9.19 23.78
N LYS A 97 -4.28 -8.73 24.47
CA LYS A 97 -4.47 -7.30 24.77
C LYS A 97 -3.33 -6.73 25.61
N ASP A 98 -2.68 -7.54 26.45
CA ASP A 98 -1.58 -7.10 27.31
C ASP A 98 -0.33 -6.76 26.49
N VAL A 99 -0.22 -7.28 25.27
CA VAL A 99 0.86 -6.99 24.31
C VAL A 99 0.46 -5.86 23.35
N TYR A 100 -0.68 -6.02 22.67
CA TYR A 100 -1.07 -5.14 21.55
C TYR A 100 -1.87 -3.90 21.97
N PHE A 101 -2.52 -3.94 23.13
CA PHE A 101 -3.36 -2.84 23.67
C PHE A 101 -3.05 -2.61 25.16
N ASN A 102 -1.76 -2.69 25.52
CA ASN A 102 -1.34 -2.57 26.92
C ASN A 102 -1.80 -1.22 27.52
N PRO A 103 -2.56 -1.22 28.62
CA PRO A 103 -3.21 0.00 29.11
C PRO A 103 -2.20 1.07 29.56
N TYR A 104 -1.06 0.66 30.11
CA TYR A 104 -0.01 1.58 30.56
C TYR A 104 0.73 2.19 29.38
N LEU A 105 1.02 1.37 28.36
CA LEU A 105 1.60 1.86 27.11
C LEU A 105 0.69 2.88 26.42
N LEU A 106 -0.62 2.59 26.34
CA LEU A 106 -1.58 3.49 25.69
C LEU A 106 -1.77 4.80 26.48
N GLN A 107 -1.72 4.76 27.81
CA GLN A 107 -1.72 5.98 28.64
C GLN A 107 -0.49 6.84 28.38
N LEU A 108 0.70 6.24 28.33
CA LEU A 108 1.92 6.94 27.94
C LEU A 108 1.78 7.50 26.52
N ALA A 109 1.24 6.72 25.59
CA ALA A 109 1.05 7.13 24.20
C ALA A 109 0.19 8.38 24.09
N ASN A 110 -0.95 8.40 24.76
CA ASN A 110 -1.87 9.54 24.78
C ASN A 110 -1.24 10.78 25.42
N ALA A 111 -0.47 10.59 26.51
CA ALA A 111 0.13 11.71 27.23
C ALA A 111 1.34 12.31 26.50
N TYR A 112 2.13 11.49 25.80
CA TYR A 112 3.38 11.92 25.17
C TYR A 112 3.21 12.34 23.71
N LEU A 113 2.34 11.68 22.95
CA LEU A 113 2.13 11.94 21.51
C LEU A 113 0.87 12.75 21.22
N GLY A 114 -0.01 12.92 22.20
CA GLY A 114 -1.32 13.57 22.06
C GLY A 114 -2.47 12.57 22.05
N HIS A 115 -3.69 13.08 22.22
CA HIS A 115 -4.91 12.27 22.34
C HIS A 115 -5.13 11.37 21.12
N ARG A 116 -5.43 10.10 21.38
CA ARG A 116 -5.72 9.06 20.39
C ARG A 116 -4.57 8.92 19.36
N PRO A 117 -3.38 8.53 19.82
CA PRO A 117 -2.23 8.31 18.95
C PRO A 117 -2.52 7.23 17.91
N VAL A 118 -1.80 7.30 16.80
CA VAL A 118 -1.96 6.42 15.66
C VAL A 118 -1.01 5.24 15.81
N TRP A 119 -1.55 4.01 15.93
CA TRP A 119 -0.74 2.79 15.84
C TRP A 119 -0.70 2.35 14.38
N ASN A 120 0.49 2.45 13.77
CA ASN A 120 0.67 2.25 12.33
C ASN A 120 1.90 1.41 11.95
N TRP A 121 2.59 0.83 12.94
CA TRP A 121 3.77 0.00 12.70
C TRP A 121 3.88 -1.15 13.68
N LEU A 122 4.16 -2.35 13.15
CA LEU A 122 4.35 -3.57 13.92
C LEU A 122 5.36 -4.46 13.21
N THR A 123 6.44 -4.79 13.92
CA THR A 123 7.45 -5.76 13.47
C THR A 123 8.04 -6.48 14.66
N ALA A 124 8.88 -7.47 14.43
CA ALA A 124 9.82 -7.99 15.40
C ALA A 124 11.23 -7.97 14.83
N ASN A 125 12.18 -7.66 15.69
CA ASN A 125 13.58 -7.73 15.39
C ASN A 125 14.18 -8.97 16.09
N THR A 126 14.82 -9.84 15.32
CA THR A 126 15.33 -11.13 15.80
C THR A 126 16.83 -11.18 15.63
N ALA A 127 17.58 -11.04 16.74
CA ALA A 127 19.01 -11.30 16.78
C ALA A 127 19.22 -12.82 16.82
N LEU A 128 19.87 -13.35 15.79
CA LEU A 128 20.07 -14.79 15.61
C LEU A 128 20.95 -15.36 16.71
N ALA A 129 20.89 -16.67 16.95
CA ALA A 129 21.76 -17.33 17.90
C ALA A 129 23.20 -17.30 17.37
N HIS A 130 24.17 -17.28 18.27
CA HIS A 130 25.60 -17.38 17.93
C HIS A 130 26.09 -16.40 16.86
N THR A 131 25.78 -15.10 17.00
CA THR A 131 26.22 -14.08 16.02
C THR A 131 27.74 -13.81 16.04
N GLY A 132 28.52 -14.52 16.86
CA GLY A 132 29.99 -14.42 16.85
C GLY A 132 30.55 -13.02 17.13
N GLY A 133 29.84 -12.19 17.91
CA GLY A 133 30.25 -10.81 18.20
C GLY A 133 29.81 -9.78 17.15
N MET A 134 29.10 -10.20 16.09
CA MET A 134 28.58 -9.27 15.07
C MET A 134 27.57 -8.28 15.69
N ARG A 135 27.86 -6.99 15.52
CA ARG A 135 27.05 -5.87 16.01
C ARG A 135 26.54 -5.05 14.84
N GLN A 136 25.28 -4.60 14.91
CA GLN A 136 24.79 -3.61 13.94
C GLN A 136 25.41 -2.25 14.25
N PRO A 137 25.81 -1.48 13.23
CA PRO A 137 26.40 -0.17 13.47
C PRO A 137 25.35 0.82 14.01
N VAL A 138 25.79 1.85 14.72
CA VAL A 138 24.90 2.88 15.30
C VAL A 138 24.20 3.65 14.19
N HIS A 139 22.87 3.68 14.23
CA HIS A 139 22.02 4.30 13.23
C HIS A 139 20.79 4.99 13.85
N LYS A 140 20.07 5.75 13.01
CA LYS A 140 18.74 6.29 13.30
C LYS A 140 17.67 5.48 12.56
N ASP A 141 16.43 5.55 13.00
CA ASP A 141 15.32 4.82 12.36
C ASP A 141 14.87 5.47 11.03
N CYS A 142 15.13 6.77 10.81
CA CYS A 142 14.61 7.56 9.68
C CYS A 142 15.68 8.42 9.03
N ASN A 143 15.68 8.57 7.70
CA ASN A 143 16.72 9.33 6.97
C ASN A 143 16.49 10.86 6.94
N PHE A 144 15.34 11.35 7.37
CA PHE A 144 15.00 12.78 7.41
C PHE A 144 15.37 13.46 8.74
N ASP A 145 15.23 14.79 8.78
CA ASP A 145 15.44 15.60 9.98
C ASP A 145 14.24 15.50 10.92
N HIS A 146 14.51 15.11 12.16
CA HIS A 146 13.45 14.94 13.14
C HIS A 146 12.80 16.29 13.52
N PRO A 147 11.47 16.33 13.71
CA PRO A 147 10.80 17.45 14.37
C PRO A 147 11.35 17.67 15.79
N LEU A 148 11.25 18.92 16.25
CA LEU A 148 11.65 19.29 17.61
C LEU A 148 10.71 18.75 18.69
N PHE A 149 9.51 18.32 18.31
CA PHE A 149 8.51 17.75 19.22
C PHE A 149 8.43 16.22 19.09
N PRO A 150 7.94 15.51 20.13
CA PRO A 150 7.70 14.08 20.05
C PRO A 150 6.63 13.74 19.01
N TYR A 151 6.98 12.90 18.05
CA TYR A 151 6.08 12.59 16.93
C TYR A 151 5.91 11.10 16.68
N ILE A 152 6.92 10.26 16.98
CA ILE A 152 6.83 8.80 16.98
C ILE A 152 7.66 8.26 18.14
N PHE A 153 7.14 7.23 18.81
CA PHE A 153 7.99 6.32 19.60
C PHE A 153 7.74 4.88 19.21
N ILE A 154 8.73 4.03 19.52
CA ILE A 154 8.66 2.59 19.38
C ILE A 154 8.62 1.96 20.77
N ALA A 155 7.58 1.19 21.04
CA ALA A 155 7.49 0.31 22.20
C ALA A 155 8.12 -1.03 21.87
N ASN A 156 9.26 -1.31 22.51
CA ASN A 156 10.05 -2.49 22.26
C ASN A 156 9.79 -3.52 23.37
N ILE A 157 9.23 -4.68 23.00
CA ILE A 157 8.82 -5.73 23.95
C ILE A 157 9.79 -6.91 23.79
N PRO A 158 10.74 -7.11 24.70
CA PRO A 158 11.65 -8.24 24.63
C PRO A 158 10.90 -9.55 24.91
N LEU A 159 11.13 -10.56 24.05
CA LEU A 159 10.56 -11.89 24.21
C LEU A 159 11.46 -12.84 25.03
N CYS A 160 12.68 -12.41 25.33
CA CYS A 160 13.61 -13.09 26.23
C CYS A 160 14.34 -12.05 27.08
N ASP A 161 15.18 -12.49 28.01
CA ASP A 161 15.90 -11.59 28.91
C ASP A 161 17.10 -10.95 28.21
N PHE A 162 17.19 -9.62 28.27
CA PHE A 162 18.25 -8.81 27.67
C PHE A 162 19.14 -8.30 28.82
N SER A 163 20.09 -9.13 29.27
CA SER A 163 21.02 -8.76 30.35
C SER A 163 22.21 -7.93 29.84
N THR A 164 22.77 -7.11 30.73
CA THR A 164 23.92 -6.23 30.48
C THR A 164 25.28 -6.91 30.68
N THR A 165 25.30 -8.22 30.96
CA THR A 165 26.53 -8.98 31.29
C THR A 165 27.46 -9.16 30.09
N CYS A 166 26.93 -8.99 28.87
CA CYS A 166 27.72 -9.02 27.65
C CYS A 166 28.16 -7.59 27.29
N ARG A 167 29.26 -7.12 27.89
CA ARG A 167 30.16 -6.16 27.20
C ARG A 167 30.84 -6.91 26.06
N ASP A 168 30.06 -7.34 25.07
CA ASP A 168 30.61 -8.02 23.90
C ASP A 168 31.35 -6.94 23.10
N GLN A 169 32.67 -7.07 23.13
CA GLN A 169 33.63 -6.21 22.45
C GLN A 169 33.20 -6.01 20.99
N GLU A 170 33.41 -4.81 20.44
CA GLU A 170 33.22 -4.57 19.01
C GLU A 170 34.10 -5.57 18.23
N VAL A 171 33.48 -6.56 17.60
CA VAL A 171 34.15 -7.41 16.62
C VAL A 171 33.81 -6.90 15.24
N ALA A 172 34.84 -6.59 14.46
CA ALA A 172 34.71 -6.19 13.07
C ALA A 172 34.08 -7.32 12.25
N SER A 173 33.04 -7.02 11.49
CA SER A 173 32.47 -7.93 10.47
C SER A 173 33.54 -8.27 9.42
N THR A 174 33.72 -9.55 9.09
CA THR A 174 34.62 -9.95 8.00
C THR A 174 33.93 -9.79 6.63
N PRO A 175 34.63 -9.55 5.51
CA PRO A 175 34.03 -9.37 4.19
C PRO A 175 33.10 -10.51 3.74
N GLU A 176 33.33 -11.73 4.21
CA GLU A 176 32.53 -12.92 3.88
C GLU A 176 31.16 -12.94 4.60
N SER A 177 31.00 -12.13 5.65
CA SER A 177 29.77 -12.04 6.45
C SER A 177 28.72 -11.06 5.88
N ILE A 178 29.06 -10.38 4.78
CA ILE A 178 28.31 -9.25 4.24
C ILE A 178 27.78 -9.59 2.84
N ARG A 179 26.46 -9.66 2.67
CA ARG A 179 25.85 -9.75 1.34
C ARG A 179 25.80 -8.36 0.68
N PRO A 180 26.00 -8.25 -0.65
CA PRO A 180 25.80 -6.99 -1.36
C PRO A 180 24.34 -6.56 -1.24
N TYR A 181 24.13 -5.45 -0.53
CA TYR A 181 22.84 -4.78 -0.41
C TYR A 181 22.72 -3.77 -1.55
N PRO A 182 21.58 -3.67 -2.26
CA PRO A 182 21.49 -2.93 -3.53
C PRO A 182 21.71 -1.41 -3.43
N VAL A 183 21.90 -0.85 -2.23
CA VAL A 183 22.09 0.60 -2.01
C VAL A 183 23.05 0.95 -0.86
N ALA A 184 23.71 -0.03 -0.24
CA ALA A 184 24.68 0.19 0.85
C ALA A 184 26.04 -0.34 0.43
N ARG A 185 27.13 0.42 0.66
CA ARG A 185 28.44 -0.20 0.68
C ARG A 185 28.50 -1.15 1.87
N VAL A 186 29.08 -2.33 1.63
CA VAL A 186 29.44 -3.33 2.64
C VAL A 186 30.06 -2.63 3.86
N GLY A 187 29.37 -2.65 5.01
CA GLY A 187 29.84 -2.04 6.27
C GLY A 187 29.30 -0.63 6.62
N GLU A 188 28.47 0.00 5.77
CA GLU A 188 27.89 1.32 6.03
C GLU A 188 26.47 1.23 6.62
N SER A 189 26.21 2.00 7.69
CA SER A 189 24.87 2.11 8.30
C SER A 189 23.92 2.89 7.40
N ILE A 190 22.63 2.55 7.41
CA ILE A 190 21.60 3.33 6.72
C ILE A 190 20.46 3.63 7.70
N PRO A 191 20.19 4.89 8.06
CA PRO A 191 20.99 6.10 7.82
C PRO A 191 22.18 6.20 8.80
N PRO A 192 23.38 6.61 8.35
CA PRO A 192 24.56 6.62 9.19
C PRO A 192 24.60 7.81 10.15
N ILE A 193 25.23 7.59 11.30
CA ILE A 193 25.62 8.65 12.23
C ILE A 193 27.12 8.92 12.06
N THR A 194 27.49 10.19 11.83
CA THR A 194 28.90 10.57 11.63
C THR A 194 29.73 10.35 12.89
N THR A 195 31.04 10.13 12.74
CA THR A 195 31.96 9.95 13.87
C THR A 195 31.98 11.18 14.78
N GLU A 196 31.98 12.38 14.21
CA GLU A 196 31.97 13.65 14.95
C GLU A 196 30.68 13.79 15.77
N ALA A 197 29.54 13.32 15.26
CA ALA A 197 28.27 13.33 15.98
C ALA A 197 28.31 12.36 17.17
N LYS A 198 28.91 11.16 17.01
CA LYS A 198 29.12 10.19 18.10
C LYS A 198 30.04 10.75 19.17
N GLU A 199 31.18 11.33 18.79
CA GLU A 199 32.14 11.95 19.72
C GLU A 199 31.53 13.13 20.49
N ARG A 200 30.74 13.98 19.82
CA ARG A 200 29.99 15.06 20.50
C ARG A 200 29.00 14.50 21.51
N ARG A 201 28.26 13.44 21.16
CA ARG A 201 27.29 12.82 22.06
C ARG A 201 27.97 12.18 23.28
N LEU A 202 29.10 11.50 23.08
CA LEU A 202 29.90 10.86 24.14
C LEU A 202 30.37 11.84 25.21
N LYS A 203 30.65 13.09 24.84
CA LYS A 203 31.00 14.17 25.78
C LYS A 203 29.83 14.60 26.69
N VAL A 204 28.59 14.35 26.26
CA VAL A 204 27.38 14.71 27.01
C VAL A 204 26.88 13.54 27.86
N ARG A 205 26.73 12.35 27.26
CA ARG A 205 26.34 11.11 27.96
C ARG A 205 26.80 9.90 27.14
N PRO A 206 27.44 8.90 27.76
CA PRO A 206 27.82 7.67 27.07
C PRO A 206 26.59 6.87 26.61
N PRO A 207 26.75 5.94 25.64
CA PRO A 207 25.69 5.02 25.27
C PRO A 207 25.31 4.14 26.45
N ILE A 208 24.03 3.79 26.53
CA ILE A 208 23.48 2.92 27.56
C ILE A 208 22.91 1.66 26.93
N GLN A 209 23.01 0.54 27.64
CA GLN A 209 22.36 -0.71 27.30
C GLN A 209 21.43 -1.07 28.46
N PRO A 210 20.13 -0.75 28.37
CA PRO A 210 19.20 -0.98 29.47
C PRO A 210 18.94 -2.48 29.65
N ALA A 211 18.92 -2.94 30.90
CA ALA A 211 18.48 -4.29 31.23
C ALA A 211 16.95 -4.38 31.09
N CYS A 212 16.48 -5.22 30.16
CA CYS A 212 15.06 -5.48 29.94
C CYS A 212 14.79 -6.97 30.04
N TYR A 213 13.73 -7.35 30.74
CA TYR A 213 13.36 -8.75 30.98
C TYR A 213 12.00 -9.04 30.36
N ARG A 214 11.66 -10.33 30.25
CA ARG A 214 10.32 -10.75 29.84
C ARG A 214 9.27 -10.08 30.72
N GLY A 215 8.26 -9.50 30.08
CA GLY A 215 7.20 -8.75 30.74
C GLY A 215 7.43 -7.24 30.80
N ASP A 216 8.63 -6.76 30.44
CA ASP A 216 8.92 -5.33 30.35
C ASP A 216 8.52 -4.75 28.98
N ILE A 217 8.39 -3.42 28.92
CA ILE A 217 8.30 -2.66 27.66
C ILE A 217 9.32 -1.52 27.71
N MET A 218 10.26 -1.52 26.76
CA MET A 218 11.21 -0.41 26.56
C MET A 218 10.65 0.55 25.52
N VAL A 219 10.22 1.73 25.96
CA VAL A 219 9.66 2.75 25.09
C VAL A 219 10.75 3.74 24.71
N ARG A 220 10.96 3.89 23.40
CA ARG A 220 12.05 4.68 22.82
C ARG A 220 11.50 5.70 21.82
N ASP A 221 11.82 6.96 22.02
CA ASP A 221 11.57 8.02 21.04
C ASP A 221 12.42 7.78 19.79
N ILE A 222 11.80 7.86 18.61
CA ILE A 222 12.47 7.55 17.33
C ILE A 222 13.66 8.48 17.02
N ARG A 223 13.74 9.62 17.72
CA ARG A 223 14.82 10.60 17.60
C ARG A 223 16.13 10.13 18.24
N THR A 224 16.10 9.06 19.04
CA THR A 224 17.28 8.45 19.64
C THR A 224 18.06 7.62 18.62
N TRP A 225 19.37 7.50 18.82
CA TRP A 225 20.21 6.58 18.04
C TRP A 225 20.31 5.24 18.75
N HIS A 226 20.41 4.16 17.98
CA HIS A 226 20.50 2.82 18.56
C HIS A 226 21.37 1.90 17.69
N ALA A 227 21.63 0.70 18.22
CA ALA A 227 22.39 -0.35 17.57
C ALA A 227 21.93 -1.71 18.09
N GLY A 228 21.79 -2.70 17.19
CA GLY A 228 21.59 -4.09 17.57
C GLY A 228 22.87 -4.68 18.18
N MET A 229 22.74 -5.29 19.35
CA MET A 229 23.85 -5.88 20.09
C MET A 229 24.10 -7.35 19.68
N PRO A 230 25.35 -7.83 19.75
CA PRO A 230 25.67 -9.23 19.47
C PRO A 230 24.90 -10.19 20.37
N ASN A 231 24.57 -11.37 19.83
CA ASN A 231 23.93 -12.45 20.57
C ASN A 231 24.84 -13.67 20.59
N SER A 232 25.56 -13.82 21.70
CA SER A 232 26.43 -14.98 21.97
C SER A 232 25.66 -16.22 22.45
N SER A 233 24.38 -16.08 22.82
CA SER A 233 23.57 -17.18 23.33
C SER A 233 23.20 -18.19 22.23
N GLY A 234 22.81 -19.40 22.66
CA GLY A 234 22.32 -20.46 21.78
C GLY A 234 20.87 -20.31 21.33
N GLU A 235 20.18 -19.27 21.78
CA GLU A 235 18.78 -19.01 21.47
C GLU A 235 18.65 -17.69 20.71
N HIS A 236 17.62 -17.58 19.86
CA HIS A 236 17.28 -16.32 19.23
C HIS A 236 16.79 -15.30 20.26
N ARG A 237 17.24 -14.04 20.14
CA ARG A 237 16.72 -12.94 20.96
C ARG A 237 15.78 -12.09 20.13
N ILE A 238 14.50 -12.17 20.46
CA ILE A 238 13.43 -11.53 19.72
C ILE A 238 12.89 -10.34 20.51
N MET A 239 12.62 -9.24 19.81
CA MET A 239 12.02 -8.04 20.37
C MET A 239 10.92 -7.54 19.44
N LEU A 240 9.68 -7.49 19.92
CA LEU A 240 8.58 -6.86 19.19
C LEU A 240 8.79 -5.35 19.18
N GLY A 241 8.40 -4.68 18.11
CA GLY A 241 8.36 -3.23 17.98
C GLY A 241 6.97 -2.78 17.58
N LEU A 242 6.31 -2.02 18.46
CA LEU A 242 5.02 -1.37 18.19
C LEU A 242 5.26 0.14 18.06
N GLY A 243 4.98 0.71 16.88
CA GLY A 243 5.23 2.12 16.59
C GLY A 243 3.96 2.96 16.71
N TYR A 244 3.99 3.93 17.63
CA TYR A 244 2.90 4.86 17.87
C TYR A 244 3.31 6.25 17.40
N GLN A 245 2.37 6.95 16.79
CA GLN A 245 2.59 8.25 16.21
C GLN A 245 1.61 9.29 16.76
N SER A 246 2.08 10.52 16.90
CA SER A 246 1.24 11.69 17.14
C SER A 246 0.24 11.89 15.99
N PRO A 247 -1.05 12.10 16.27
CA PRO A 247 -2.06 12.37 15.24
C PRO A 247 -1.79 13.70 14.51
N SER A 248 -1.07 14.63 15.15
CA SER A 248 -0.69 15.92 14.58
C SER A 248 0.47 15.84 13.59
N TYR A 249 1.23 14.75 13.60
CA TYR A 249 2.32 14.55 12.64
C TYR A 249 1.77 14.01 11.31
N PRO A 250 2.04 14.64 10.17
CA PRO A 250 1.53 14.19 8.89
C PRO A 250 2.20 12.87 8.50
N ASN A 251 1.48 11.76 8.67
CA ASN A 251 1.86 10.46 8.12
C ASN A 251 0.64 9.76 7.54
N TYR A 252 0.58 9.79 6.22
CA TYR A 252 -0.55 9.26 5.48
C TYR A 252 -0.27 7.87 4.91
N THR A 253 0.92 7.30 5.13
CA THR A 253 1.38 6.11 4.37
C THR A 253 1.65 4.90 5.24
N MET A 254 2.17 5.07 6.47
CA MET A 254 2.48 3.94 7.34
C MET A 254 1.21 3.24 7.80
N ARG A 255 1.11 1.93 7.58
CA ARG A 255 -0.02 1.09 8.01
C ARG A 255 0.48 -0.22 8.60
N LEU A 256 -0.26 -0.70 9.59
CA LEU A 256 -0.14 -2.06 10.09
C LEU A 256 -0.59 -3.04 9.02
N HIS A 257 0.11 -4.18 8.95
CA HIS A 257 -0.37 -5.32 8.20
C HIS A 257 -1.10 -6.24 9.17
N LEU A 258 -2.43 -6.16 9.20
CA LEU A 258 -3.28 -6.95 10.11
C LEU A 258 -4.20 -7.85 9.29
N PRO A 259 -4.37 -9.13 9.68
CA PRO A 259 -5.22 -10.07 8.97
C PRO A 259 -6.69 -9.71 9.15
N TYR A 260 -7.46 -9.64 8.06
CA TYR A 260 -8.89 -9.34 8.10
C TYR A 260 -9.69 -10.31 9.01
N ALA A 261 -9.23 -11.57 9.11
CA ALA A 261 -9.78 -12.58 9.99
C ALA A 261 -9.75 -12.17 11.48
N GLN A 262 -8.84 -11.29 11.88
CA GLN A 262 -8.65 -10.85 13.26
C GLN A 262 -9.15 -9.42 13.51
N ARG A 263 -9.88 -8.82 12.56
CA ARG A 263 -10.37 -7.43 12.66
C ARG A 263 -11.16 -7.17 13.94
N GLU A 264 -11.97 -8.12 14.40
CA GLU A 264 -12.80 -7.95 15.59
C GLU A 264 -11.95 -7.71 16.83
N PHE A 265 -10.83 -8.44 16.98
CA PHE A 265 -9.89 -8.24 18.09
C PHE A 265 -9.34 -6.80 18.09
N PHE A 266 -8.91 -6.29 16.93
CA PHE A 266 -8.33 -4.95 16.84
C PHE A 266 -9.36 -3.83 16.95
N LEU A 267 -10.55 -3.99 16.38
CA LEU A 267 -11.65 -3.03 16.49
C LEU A 267 -12.17 -2.94 17.93
N GLN A 268 -12.32 -4.08 18.60
CA GLN A 268 -12.80 -4.16 19.97
C GLN A 268 -11.89 -3.42 20.96
N HIS A 269 -10.56 -3.46 20.74
CA HIS A 269 -9.59 -2.94 21.70
C HIS A 269 -8.96 -1.59 21.28
N GLY A 270 -9.06 -1.19 20.00
CA GLY A 270 -8.54 0.09 19.52
C GLY A 270 -9.33 1.30 20.04
N GLY A 271 -10.64 1.30 19.80
CA GLY A 271 -11.60 2.25 20.38
C GLY A 271 -11.13 3.71 20.45
N ASP A 272 -11.32 4.32 21.62
CA ASP A 272 -11.06 5.74 21.90
C ASP A 272 -9.60 6.05 22.24
N LEU A 273 -8.81 5.05 22.65
CA LEU A 273 -7.46 5.25 23.17
C LEU A 273 -6.38 5.22 22.10
N VAL A 274 -6.64 4.60 20.94
CA VAL A 274 -5.67 4.51 19.84
C VAL A 274 -6.38 4.39 18.50
N ASP A 275 -5.86 5.08 17.49
CA ASP A 275 -6.28 4.92 16.10
C ASP A 275 -5.44 3.81 15.44
N VAL A 276 -6.03 2.62 15.27
CA VAL A 276 -5.37 1.47 14.64
C VAL A 276 -5.47 1.61 13.12
N ARG A 277 -4.38 1.98 12.46
CA ARG A 277 -4.36 2.15 11.00
C ARG A 277 -3.71 0.95 10.33
N SER A 278 -4.53 0.06 9.77
CA SER A 278 -4.09 -1.11 9.01
C SER A 278 -4.48 -1.06 7.53
N CYS A 279 -3.77 -1.82 6.70
CA CYS A 279 -4.21 -2.21 5.35
C CYS A 279 -4.68 -3.67 5.37
N ASP A 280 -5.60 -4.03 4.46
CA ASP A 280 -6.09 -5.41 4.30
C ASP A 280 -4.98 -6.32 3.76
N GLU A 281 -4.91 -7.56 4.25
CA GLU A 281 -3.94 -8.59 3.86
C GLU A 281 -4.08 -8.98 2.36
N HIS A 282 -5.28 -8.81 1.79
CA HIS A 282 -5.54 -8.95 0.36
C HIS A 282 -4.84 -7.90 -0.51
N ILE A 283 -4.55 -6.71 0.04
CA ILE A 283 -3.85 -5.62 -0.66
C ILE A 283 -2.32 -5.83 -0.65
N TRP A 284 -1.80 -6.75 0.16
CA TRP A 284 -0.36 -6.82 0.47
C TRP A 284 0.40 -8.01 -0.15
N ASN A 285 -0.23 -9.17 -0.40
CA ASN A 285 0.38 -10.25 -1.23
C ASN A 285 0.81 -9.76 -2.63
N TRP A 286 0.19 -8.65 -3.04
CA TRP A 286 0.41 -7.82 -4.23
C TRP A 286 1.75 -7.08 -4.28
N VAL A 287 2.24 -6.55 -3.14
CA VAL A 287 3.38 -5.61 -3.10
C VAL A 287 4.72 -6.35 -2.97
N PHE A 288 4.76 -7.51 -2.32
CA PHE A 288 6.01 -8.03 -1.76
C PHE A 288 6.61 -9.24 -2.44
N ASN A 289 5.95 -9.84 -3.44
CA ASN A 289 6.56 -10.98 -4.09
C ASN A 289 7.78 -10.60 -4.96
N HIS A 290 8.01 -9.33 -5.32
CA HIS A 290 9.11 -8.94 -6.20
C HIS A 290 9.90 -7.72 -5.69
N ARG A 291 11.04 -8.01 -5.03
CA ARG A 291 12.25 -7.17 -4.80
C ARG A 291 12.11 -5.83 -4.04
N CYS A 292 12.96 -5.73 -3.00
CA CYS A 292 13.43 -4.51 -2.29
C CYS A 292 12.68 -4.10 -1.01
N ILE A 293 13.12 -4.69 0.11
CA ILE A 293 13.05 -4.13 1.46
C ILE A 293 13.92 -2.85 1.50
N TRP A 294 13.40 -1.74 2.06
CA TRP A 294 13.97 -0.38 2.19
C TRP A 294 13.56 0.72 1.20
N ARG A 295 12.50 0.55 0.39
CA ARG A 295 11.81 1.73 -0.16
C ARG A 295 10.74 2.21 0.81
N ILE A 296 11.10 3.18 1.66
CA ILE A 296 10.14 4.22 2.06
C ILE A 296 9.84 4.99 0.77
N TRP A 297 8.80 4.58 0.06
CA TRP A 297 8.13 5.40 -0.94
C TRP A 297 6.64 5.36 -0.64
N LEU A 298 6.16 6.54 -0.24
CA LEU A 298 4.85 7.11 -0.56
C LEU A 298 3.94 6.19 -1.40
N SER A 299 3.21 5.28 -0.74
CA SER A 299 1.93 4.82 -1.24
C SER A 299 0.85 5.45 -0.38
N SER A 300 0.16 6.41 -0.99
CA SER A 300 -0.83 7.29 -0.39
C SER A 300 -2.14 6.55 -0.14
N ASP A 301 -2.31 5.88 1.00
CA ASP A 301 -3.61 5.30 1.36
C ASP A 301 -4.01 5.63 2.81
N CYS A 302 -4.05 6.93 3.18
CA CYS A 302 -4.95 7.47 4.23
C CYS A 302 -5.90 8.42 3.53
N ILE A 303 -7.20 8.13 3.56
CA ILE A 303 -8.30 9.00 3.12
C ILE A 303 -7.84 9.86 1.95
N MET A 304 -7.70 9.23 0.78
CA MET A 304 -7.65 9.99 -0.45
C MET A 304 -8.88 10.90 -0.43
N SER A 305 -8.67 12.22 -0.43
CA SER A 305 -9.73 13.14 -0.83
C SER A 305 -10.39 12.53 -2.07
N PRO A 306 -11.73 12.33 -2.08
CA PRO A 306 -12.41 11.65 -3.17
C PRO A 306 -11.90 12.15 -4.51
N LYS A 307 -11.13 11.30 -5.21
CA LYS A 307 -10.67 11.63 -6.56
C LYS A 307 -11.88 11.63 -7.49
N VAL A 308 -11.77 12.41 -8.55
CA VAL A 308 -12.84 12.55 -9.54
C VAL A 308 -12.43 11.84 -10.81
N PHE A 309 -13.24 10.85 -11.21
CA PHE A 309 -13.02 10.07 -12.41
C PHE A 309 -14.15 10.27 -13.41
N ILE A 310 -13.81 10.33 -14.68
CA ILE A 310 -14.80 10.27 -15.77
C ILE A 310 -14.74 8.87 -16.38
N VAL A 311 -15.88 8.19 -16.46
CA VAL A 311 -15.98 6.86 -17.09
C VAL A 311 -16.98 6.93 -18.23
N THR A 312 -16.50 6.62 -19.44
CA THR A 312 -17.33 6.61 -20.64
C THR A 312 -17.81 5.20 -20.99
N GLY A 313 -18.99 5.09 -21.61
CA GLY A 313 -19.64 3.79 -21.78
C GLY A 313 -20.05 3.17 -20.44
N ALA A 314 -20.39 3.99 -19.45
CA ALA A 314 -20.60 3.57 -18.06
C ALA A 314 -21.97 2.92 -17.78
N SER A 315 -22.85 2.81 -18.78
CA SER A 315 -24.21 2.29 -18.57
C SER A 315 -24.28 0.77 -18.41
N LYS A 316 -23.26 0.02 -18.87
CA LYS A 316 -23.23 -1.45 -18.85
C LYS A 316 -21.82 -2.02 -19.02
N GLY A 317 -21.68 -3.33 -18.81
CA GLY A 317 -20.44 -4.08 -19.05
C GLY A 317 -19.25 -3.52 -18.27
N ILE A 318 -18.08 -3.49 -18.91
CA ILE A 318 -16.81 -3.07 -18.30
C ILE A 318 -16.91 -1.66 -17.70
N GLY A 319 -17.49 -0.70 -18.42
CA GLY A 319 -17.59 0.68 -17.94
C GLY A 319 -18.46 0.81 -16.68
N ALA A 320 -19.55 0.06 -16.60
CA ALA A 320 -20.37 0.02 -15.39
C ALA A 320 -19.60 -0.60 -14.21
N ALA A 321 -18.90 -1.72 -14.45
CA ALA A 321 -18.09 -2.38 -13.41
C ALA A 321 -16.95 -1.48 -12.90
N ILE A 322 -16.27 -0.74 -13.79
CA ILE A 322 -15.24 0.24 -13.40
C ILE A 322 -15.84 1.33 -12.52
N ALA A 323 -16.99 1.89 -12.92
CA ALA A 323 -17.67 2.92 -12.14
C ALA A 323 -18.06 2.41 -10.74
N GLN A 324 -18.64 1.20 -10.65
CA GLN A 324 -18.99 0.58 -9.37
C GLN A 324 -17.76 0.37 -8.48
N ARG A 325 -16.65 -0.09 -9.07
CA ARG A 325 -15.40 -0.27 -8.31
C ARG A 325 -14.88 1.05 -7.76
N LEU A 326 -14.80 2.10 -8.57
CA LEU A 326 -14.37 3.43 -8.12
C LEU A 326 -15.30 4.01 -7.03
N LEU A 327 -16.62 3.81 -7.16
CA LEU A 327 -17.58 4.25 -6.14
C LEU A 327 -17.41 3.49 -4.82
N SER A 328 -17.15 2.18 -4.87
CA SER A 328 -16.87 1.37 -3.68
C SER A 328 -15.61 1.82 -2.93
N GLN A 329 -14.68 2.48 -3.62
CA GLN A 329 -13.47 3.10 -3.07
C GLN A 329 -13.70 4.55 -2.60
N SER A 330 -14.95 4.99 -2.45
CA SER A 330 -15.34 6.34 -2.01
C SER A 330 -14.88 7.47 -2.93
N HIS A 331 -14.67 7.19 -4.22
CA HIS A 331 -14.35 8.21 -5.22
C HIS A 331 -15.61 8.83 -5.83
N ASN A 332 -15.44 9.98 -6.47
CA ASN A 332 -16.49 10.64 -7.24
C ASN A 332 -16.38 10.24 -8.72
N VAL A 333 -17.50 9.97 -9.37
CA VAL A 333 -17.53 9.46 -10.74
C VAL A 333 -18.53 10.23 -11.59
N VAL A 334 -18.08 10.76 -12.73
CA VAL A 334 -18.95 11.27 -13.79
C VAL A 334 -19.17 10.16 -14.81
N LEU A 335 -20.42 9.71 -14.90
CA LEU A 335 -20.82 8.62 -15.80
C LEU A 335 -21.26 9.18 -17.15
N VAL A 336 -20.72 8.62 -18.24
CA VAL A 336 -21.06 9.06 -19.59
C VAL A 336 -21.56 7.88 -20.42
N ALA A 337 -22.78 7.99 -20.94
CA ALA A 337 -23.34 7.03 -21.90
C ALA A 337 -24.48 7.68 -22.69
N ARG A 338 -24.97 7.00 -23.73
CA ARG A 338 -26.14 7.47 -24.50
C ARG A 338 -27.45 7.27 -23.75
N SER A 339 -27.61 6.12 -23.10
CA SER A 339 -28.83 5.76 -22.37
C SER A 339 -28.85 6.44 -21.00
N GLN A 340 -29.83 7.29 -20.75
CA GLN A 340 -29.95 8.05 -19.49
C GLN A 340 -30.36 7.17 -18.30
N GLU A 341 -31.33 6.29 -18.46
CA GLU A 341 -31.98 5.56 -17.36
C GLU A 341 -30.98 4.77 -16.47
N PRO A 342 -30.00 4.01 -17.00
CA PRO A 342 -29.03 3.32 -16.16
C PRO A 342 -28.13 4.29 -15.37
N LEU A 343 -27.78 5.43 -15.94
CA LEU A 343 -26.94 6.43 -15.27
C LEU A 343 -27.69 7.10 -14.12
N GLU A 344 -28.96 7.44 -14.36
CA GLU A 344 -29.82 8.05 -13.37
C GLU A 344 -30.07 7.12 -12.17
N ALA A 345 -30.21 5.81 -12.41
CA ALA A 345 -30.31 4.82 -11.34
C ALA A 345 -29.06 4.83 -10.43
N VAL A 346 -27.85 4.88 -11.02
CA VAL A 346 -26.60 4.94 -10.24
C VAL A 346 -26.47 6.27 -9.48
N LYS A 347 -26.85 7.39 -10.11
CA LYS A 347 -26.91 8.72 -9.47
C LYS A 347 -27.86 8.73 -8.27
N LYS A 348 -29.04 8.10 -8.37
CA LYS A 348 -30.00 7.99 -7.26
C LYS A 348 -29.39 7.23 -6.07
N SER A 349 -28.66 6.14 -6.33
CA SER A 349 -28.01 5.35 -5.28
C SER A 349 -26.78 6.02 -4.65
N HIS A 350 -26.12 6.95 -5.36
CA HIS A 350 -24.87 7.60 -4.94
C HIS A 350 -24.92 9.13 -5.16
N SER A 351 -25.95 9.78 -4.64
CA SER A 351 -26.30 11.17 -4.98
C SER A 351 -25.20 12.20 -4.73
N SER A 352 -24.29 11.97 -3.78
CA SER A 352 -23.17 12.84 -3.45
C SER A 352 -21.87 12.52 -4.21
N GLN A 353 -21.76 11.34 -4.82
CA GLN A 353 -20.53 10.85 -5.45
C GLN A 353 -20.63 10.79 -6.98
N VAL A 354 -21.84 10.74 -7.52
CA VAL A 354 -22.06 10.52 -8.96
C VAL A 354 -22.59 11.78 -9.60
N GLU A 355 -22.14 12.09 -10.80
CA GLU A 355 -22.88 12.90 -11.76
C GLU A 355 -22.94 12.15 -13.09
N TYR A 356 -23.80 12.57 -14.01
CA TYR A 356 -23.84 11.92 -15.31
C TYR A 356 -24.10 12.87 -16.47
N VAL A 357 -23.62 12.46 -17.66
CA VAL A 357 -23.91 13.09 -18.94
C VAL A 357 -24.49 12.04 -19.88
N ALA A 358 -25.78 12.18 -20.17
CA ALA A 358 -26.43 11.45 -21.25
C ALA A 358 -26.22 12.20 -22.57
N GLY A 359 -25.63 11.54 -23.57
CA GLY A 359 -25.36 12.16 -24.87
C GLY A 359 -24.57 11.27 -25.82
N ASP A 360 -24.58 11.62 -27.10
CA ASP A 360 -23.72 10.99 -28.11
C ASP A 360 -22.32 11.60 -28.04
N VAL A 361 -21.30 10.78 -27.79
CA VAL A 361 -19.91 11.23 -27.67
C VAL A 361 -19.36 11.81 -28.98
N THR A 362 -20.01 11.55 -30.13
CA THR A 362 -19.63 12.13 -31.42
C THR A 362 -20.09 13.59 -31.58
N ASP A 363 -20.99 14.07 -30.72
CA ASP A 363 -21.37 15.48 -30.67
C ASP A 363 -20.27 16.30 -29.98
N ALA A 364 -19.75 17.31 -30.68
CA ALA A 364 -18.69 18.18 -30.19
C ALA A 364 -19.02 18.87 -28.85
N SER A 365 -20.30 19.11 -28.57
CA SER A 365 -20.75 19.72 -27.31
C SER A 365 -20.62 18.78 -26.11
N VAL A 366 -20.68 17.46 -26.31
CA VAL A 366 -20.68 16.48 -25.23
C VAL A 366 -19.32 16.41 -24.54
N ALA A 367 -18.21 16.46 -25.29
CA ALA A 367 -16.87 16.47 -24.71
C ALA A 367 -16.69 17.61 -23.69
N ARG A 368 -17.10 18.82 -24.05
CA ARG A 368 -17.04 19.99 -23.16
C ARG A 368 -17.96 19.83 -21.94
N LYS A 369 -19.20 19.40 -22.18
CA LYS A 369 -20.21 19.19 -21.13
C LYS A 369 -19.75 18.21 -20.05
N ILE A 370 -19.06 17.13 -20.41
CA ILE A 370 -18.52 16.14 -19.47
C ILE A 370 -17.54 16.81 -18.49
N ILE A 371 -16.61 17.62 -19.01
CA ILE A 371 -15.60 18.31 -18.21
C ILE A 371 -16.24 19.38 -17.33
N ASP A 372 -17.19 20.16 -17.87
CA ASP A 372 -17.89 21.21 -17.12
C ASP A 372 -18.69 20.63 -15.95
N VAL A 373 -19.38 19.49 -16.15
CA VAL A 373 -20.10 18.79 -15.08
C VAL A 373 -19.15 18.31 -13.97
N ALA A 374 -18.01 17.72 -14.35
CA ALA A 374 -17.02 17.26 -13.38
C ALA A 374 -16.45 18.41 -12.53
N ILE A 375 -16.09 19.53 -13.17
CA ILE A 375 -15.52 20.71 -12.50
C ILE A 375 -16.58 21.39 -11.63
N THR A 376 -17.79 21.59 -12.14
CA THR A 376 -18.85 22.31 -11.40
C THR A 376 -19.27 21.54 -10.15
N SER A 377 -19.30 20.21 -10.23
CA SER A 377 -19.82 19.37 -9.15
C SER A 377 -18.75 18.95 -8.16
N PHE A 378 -17.51 18.73 -8.62
CA PHE A 378 -16.44 18.15 -7.80
C PHE A 378 -15.13 18.97 -7.80
N GLY A 379 -15.05 20.05 -8.58
CA GLY A 379 -13.95 21.02 -8.55
C GLY A 379 -12.68 20.64 -9.31
N HIS A 380 -12.49 19.36 -9.66
CA HIS A 380 -11.28 18.85 -10.31
C HIS A 380 -11.53 17.54 -11.05
N ILE A 381 -10.52 17.05 -11.79
CA ILE A 381 -10.52 15.75 -12.48
C ILE A 381 -9.17 15.10 -12.22
N ASN A 382 -9.15 13.84 -11.76
CA ASN A 382 -7.91 13.09 -11.51
C ASN A 382 -7.69 11.98 -12.55
N GLY A 383 -8.75 11.47 -13.16
CA GLY A 383 -8.59 10.43 -14.16
C GLY A 383 -9.75 10.28 -15.13
N LEU A 384 -9.44 9.68 -16.26
CA LEU A 384 -10.35 9.49 -17.38
C LEU A 384 -10.23 8.05 -17.90
N VAL A 385 -11.35 7.36 -18.02
CA VAL A 385 -11.44 6.03 -18.63
C VAL A 385 -12.26 6.12 -19.92
N LEU A 386 -11.56 6.05 -21.04
CA LEU A 386 -12.11 6.08 -22.40
C LEU A 386 -12.49 4.65 -22.83
N ASN A 387 -13.59 4.16 -22.26
CA ASN A 387 -14.09 2.80 -22.44
C ASN A 387 -15.15 2.67 -23.55
N HIS A 388 -15.85 3.75 -23.93
CA HIS A 388 -16.85 3.66 -24.99
C HIS A 388 -16.24 3.17 -26.32
N GLY A 389 -17.02 2.38 -27.05
CA GLY A 389 -16.66 1.94 -28.40
C GLY A 389 -17.77 1.12 -29.04
N VAL A 390 -17.70 1.02 -30.36
CA VAL A 390 -18.62 0.25 -31.20
C VAL A 390 -17.85 -0.69 -32.11
N LEU A 391 -18.40 -1.88 -32.32
CA LEU A 391 -17.94 -2.86 -33.29
C LEU A 391 -19.04 -3.02 -34.35
N ALA A 392 -18.68 -2.83 -35.61
CA ALA A 392 -19.56 -2.99 -36.76
C ALA A 392 -18.89 -3.92 -37.79
N PRO A 393 -19.09 -5.26 -37.66
CA PRO A 393 -18.41 -6.22 -38.53
C PRO A 393 -18.89 -6.09 -39.98
N LYS A 394 -17.98 -5.77 -40.90
CA LYS A 394 -18.22 -5.74 -42.35
C LYS A 394 -16.92 -5.92 -43.13
N LYS A 395 -16.94 -6.69 -44.22
CA LYS A 395 -15.73 -6.92 -45.04
C LYS A 395 -15.28 -5.61 -45.72
N LEU A 396 -13.98 -5.48 -45.98
CA LEU A 396 -13.42 -4.29 -46.66
C LEU A 396 -14.05 -4.03 -48.03
N SER A 397 -14.44 -5.08 -48.75
CA SER A 397 -15.12 -4.98 -50.05
C SER A 397 -16.58 -4.51 -49.96
N GLU A 398 -17.18 -4.54 -48.77
CA GLU A 398 -18.61 -4.28 -48.53
C GLU A 398 -18.85 -3.00 -47.71
N VAL A 399 -17.88 -2.61 -46.89
CA VAL A 399 -17.96 -1.41 -46.04
C VAL A 399 -17.76 -0.15 -46.87
N SER A 400 -18.68 0.80 -46.74
CA SER A 400 -18.52 2.13 -47.30
C SER A 400 -17.54 2.95 -46.46
N VAL A 401 -16.92 3.96 -47.09
CA VAL A 401 -16.03 4.89 -46.37
C VAL A 401 -16.78 5.63 -45.26
N ASP A 402 -18.07 5.92 -45.44
CA ASP A 402 -18.89 6.61 -44.44
C ASP A 402 -19.17 5.73 -43.22
N GLU A 403 -19.50 4.44 -43.42
CA GLU A 403 -19.64 3.47 -42.32
C GLU A 403 -18.30 3.29 -41.58
N PHE A 404 -17.19 3.28 -42.31
CA PHE A 404 -15.85 3.21 -41.71
C PHE A 404 -15.55 4.46 -40.86
N ARG A 405 -15.92 5.65 -41.37
CA ARG A 405 -15.78 6.93 -40.65
C ARG A 405 -16.61 6.95 -39.37
N GLN A 406 -17.85 6.45 -39.39
CA GLN A 406 -18.71 6.38 -38.20
C GLN A 406 -18.06 5.59 -37.06
N VAL A 407 -17.37 4.48 -37.37
CA VAL A 407 -16.61 3.72 -36.35
C VAL A 407 -15.46 4.57 -35.80
N TYR A 408 -14.77 5.34 -36.63
CA TYR A 408 -13.70 6.24 -36.20
C TYR A 408 -14.21 7.44 -35.39
N ASP A 409 -15.35 8.01 -35.76
CA ASP A 409 -16.00 9.11 -35.04
C ASP A 409 -16.25 8.70 -33.59
N VAL A 410 -16.76 7.48 -33.38
CA VAL A 410 -17.01 6.93 -32.04
C VAL A 410 -15.71 6.45 -31.37
N ASN A 411 -14.90 5.61 -32.02
CA ASN A 411 -13.80 4.93 -31.33
C ASN A 411 -12.53 5.77 -31.20
N VAL A 412 -12.37 6.83 -32.02
CA VAL A 412 -11.13 7.62 -32.11
C VAL A 412 -11.40 9.10 -31.86
N PHE A 413 -12.19 9.75 -32.70
CA PHE A 413 -12.31 11.21 -32.67
C PHE A 413 -13.03 11.70 -31.41
N SER A 414 -14.07 11.00 -30.94
CA SER A 414 -14.72 11.35 -29.69
C SER A 414 -13.82 11.14 -28.47
N GLN A 415 -13.02 10.07 -28.44
CA GLN A 415 -12.01 9.83 -27.40
C GLN A 415 -10.96 10.94 -27.35
N LEU A 416 -10.45 11.33 -28.53
CA LEU A 416 -9.52 12.44 -28.68
C LEU A 416 -10.12 13.77 -28.21
N ALA A 417 -11.38 14.05 -28.57
CA ALA A 417 -12.08 15.27 -28.16
C ALA A 417 -12.22 15.35 -26.63
N ILE A 418 -12.62 14.26 -25.98
CA ILE A 418 -12.75 14.21 -24.52
C ILE A 418 -11.38 14.34 -23.83
N ALA A 419 -10.37 13.62 -24.31
CA ALA A 419 -9.01 13.67 -23.76
C ALA A 419 -8.45 15.10 -23.84
N LYS A 420 -8.59 15.76 -24.99
CA LYS A 420 -8.12 17.14 -25.23
C LYS A 420 -8.73 18.13 -24.26
N GLU A 421 -10.05 18.06 -24.02
CA GLU A 421 -10.73 18.94 -23.07
C GLU A 421 -10.30 18.67 -21.61
N ALA A 422 -9.95 17.42 -21.27
CA ALA A 422 -9.53 17.04 -19.93
C ALA A 422 -8.09 17.45 -19.57
N LEU A 423 -7.21 17.69 -20.55
CA LEU A 423 -5.76 17.92 -20.34
C LEU A 423 -5.47 19.01 -19.31
N VAL A 424 -6.21 20.12 -19.33
CA VAL A 424 -5.98 21.24 -18.40
C VAL A 424 -6.17 20.79 -16.94
N GLN A 425 -7.16 19.95 -16.67
CA GLN A 425 -7.42 19.45 -15.32
C GLN A 425 -6.45 18.34 -14.94
N LEU A 426 -6.15 17.43 -15.88
CA LEU A 426 -5.23 16.33 -15.65
C LEU A 426 -3.79 16.82 -15.38
N ARG A 427 -3.35 17.92 -16.00
CA ARG A 427 -2.07 18.56 -15.68
C ARG A 427 -2.02 19.06 -14.24
N LYS A 428 -3.12 19.65 -13.75
CA LYS A 428 -3.22 20.14 -12.35
C LYS A 428 -3.18 18.99 -11.36
N SER A 429 -3.85 17.88 -11.68
CA SER A 429 -3.94 16.73 -10.79
C SER A 429 -2.78 15.75 -10.93
N LYS A 430 -1.93 15.90 -11.95
CA LYS A 430 -0.99 14.88 -12.41
C LYS A 430 -1.68 13.52 -12.60
N GLY A 431 -2.77 13.58 -13.35
CA GLY A 431 -3.78 12.52 -13.45
C GLY A 431 -3.44 11.38 -14.40
N CYS A 432 -4.44 10.53 -14.66
CA CYS A 432 -4.31 9.37 -15.54
C CYS A 432 -5.39 9.30 -16.62
N ILE A 433 -5.02 8.92 -17.84
CA ILE A 433 -5.95 8.56 -18.91
C ILE A 433 -5.74 7.10 -19.28
N ILE A 434 -6.81 6.31 -19.22
CA ILE A 434 -6.84 4.94 -19.71
C ILE A 434 -7.63 4.87 -21.00
N TRP A 435 -7.02 4.27 -22.02
CA TRP A 435 -7.61 3.99 -23.32
C TRP A 435 -7.95 2.50 -23.40
N ILE A 436 -9.22 2.15 -23.61
CA ILE A 436 -9.58 0.74 -23.73
C ILE A 436 -9.23 0.23 -25.13
N SER A 437 -8.22 -0.62 -25.18
CA SER A 437 -7.67 -1.29 -26.36
C SER A 437 -8.46 -2.59 -26.67
N ALA A 438 -7.97 -3.38 -27.63
CA ALA A 438 -8.50 -4.70 -27.96
C ALA A 438 -7.38 -5.63 -28.45
N ALA A 439 -7.53 -6.94 -28.22
CA ALA A 439 -6.62 -7.99 -28.72
C ALA A 439 -6.45 -7.94 -30.24
N THR A 440 -7.48 -7.45 -30.93
CA THR A 440 -7.59 -7.42 -32.39
C THR A 440 -6.66 -6.40 -33.05
N VAL A 441 -5.84 -5.68 -32.26
CA VAL A 441 -4.73 -4.87 -32.77
C VAL A 441 -3.57 -5.76 -33.22
N ASN A 442 -3.35 -6.90 -32.56
CA ASN A 442 -2.29 -7.85 -32.90
C ASN A 442 -2.81 -9.10 -33.63
N LEU A 443 -4.13 -9.24 -33.74
CA LEU A 443 -4.81 -10.38 -34.37
C LEU A 443 -5.73 -9.91 -35.48
N THR A 444 -5.66 -10.57 -36.64
CA THR A 444 -6.50 -10.25 -37.79
C THR A 444 -7.78 -11.07 -37.77
N PHE A 445 -8.93 -10.40 -37.76
CA PHE A 445 -10.24 -11.02 -37.89
C PHE A 445 -10.94 -10.52 -39.16
N VAL A 446 -11.58 -11.44 -39.89
CA VAL A 446 -12.39 -11.09 -41.06
C VAL A 446 -13.51 -10.14 -40.62
N ALA A 447 -13.75 -9.11 -41.43
CA ALA A 447 -14.79 -8.10 -41.24
C ALA A 447 -14.57 -7.12 -40.07
N TRP A 448 -13.41 -7.12 -39.40
CA TRP A 448 -13.16 -6.26 -38.23
C TRP A 448 -12.21 -5.09 -38.52
N ALA A 449 -11.93 -4.80 -39.80
CA ALA A 449 -10.91 -3.82 -40.19
C ALA A 449 -11.12 -2.43 -39.56
N SER A 450 -12.33 -1.88 -39.64
CA SER A 450 -12.66 -0.56 -39.06
C SER A 450 -12.49 -0.52 -37.55
N TYR A 451 -12.87 -1.60 -36.86
CA TYR A 451 -12.72 -1.71 -35.41
C TYR A 451 -11.26 -1.86 -35.00
N SER A 452 -10.55 -2.85 -35.55
CA SER A 452 -9.15 -3.11 -35.23
C SER A 452 -8.26 -1.91 -35.54
N SER A 453 -8.46 -1.25 -36.69
CA SER A 453 -7.67 -0.07 -37.03
C SER A 453 -8.00 1.12 -36.13
N SER A 454 -9.26 1.28 -35.69
CA SER A 454 -9.62 2.31 -34.71
C SER A 454 -8.96 2.08 -33.35
N LYS A 455 -8.89 0.83 -32.89
CA LYS A 455 -8.21 0.45 -31.63
C LYS A 455 -6.69 0.59 -31.72
N ALA A 456 -6.11 0.30 -32.89
CA ALA A 456 -4.69 0.58 -33.15
C ALA A 456 -4.41 2.09 -33.13
N ALA A 457 -5.29 2.91 -33.71
CA ALA A 457 -5.14 4.36 -33.72
C ALA A 457 -5.13 4.95 -32.30
N VAL A 458 -6.06 4.54 -31.42
CA VAL A 458 -6.06 5.04 -30.03
C VAL A 458 -4.83 4.60 -29.24
N ASN A 459 -4.29 3.41 -29.50
CA ASN A 459 -3.04 2.97 -28.88
C ASN A 459 -1.87 3.87 -29.26
N VAL A 460 -1.75 4.23 -30.53
CA VAL A 460 -0.70 5.15 -30.99
C VAL A 460 -0.93 6.57 -30.42
N ILE A 461 -2.17 7.04 -30.36
CA ILE A 461 -2.49 8.32 -29.72
C ILE A 461 -2.10 8.32 -28.24
N ALA A 462 -2.37 7.22 -27.52
CA ALA A 462 -2.05 7.07 -26.12
C ALA A 462 -0.53 7.18 -25.85
N THR A 463 0.30 6.59 -26.71
CA THR A 463 1.77 6.67 -26.58
C THR A 463 2.32 8.04 -26.91
N HIS A 464 1.76 8.73 -27.91
CA HIS A 464 2.14 10.11 -28.24
C HIS A 464 1.74 11.06 -27.11
N LEU A 465 0.54 10.91 -26.55
CA LEU A 465 0.11 11.73 -25.42
C LEU A 465 1.03 11.54 -24.20
N ALA A 466 1.45 10.30 -23.92
CA ALA A 466 2.41 10.02 -22.84
C ALA A 466 3.77 10.73 -23.05
N ALA A 467 4.21 10.86 -24.30
CA ALA A 467 5.46 11.54 -24.65
C ALA A 467 5.32 13.07 -24.60
N GLU A 468 4.15 13.60 -24.99
CA GLU A 468 3.85 15.04 -25.00
C GLU A 468 3.53 15.59 -23.60
N GLU A 469 2.93 14.77 -22.73
CA GLU A 469 2.45 15.16 -21.40
C GLU A 469 3.06 14.29 -20.28
N PRO A 470 4.35 14.46 -19.92
CA PRO A 470 5.06 13.57 -19.00
C PRO A 470 4.53 13.59 -17.56
N ASP A 471 3.78 14.62 -17.16
CA ASP A 471 3.10 14.71 -15.86
C ASP A 471 1.72 14.00 -15.85
N ILE A 472 1.23 13.53 -17.00
CA ILE A 472 -0.02 12.76 -17.14
C ILE A 472 0.33 11.33 -17.52
N ILE A 473 -0.20 10.36 -16.79
CA ILE A 473 -0.03 8.94 -17.15
C ILE A 473 -1.06 8.57 -18.20
N SER A 474 -0.60 8.17 -19.39
CA SER A 474 -1.46 7.72 -20.49
C SER A 474 -1.13 6.27 -20.83
N VAL A 475 -2.09 5.36 -20.69
CA VAL A 475 -1.88 3.91 -20.86
C VAL A 475 -3.06 3.27 -21.60
N SER A 476 -2.76 2.34 -22.49
CA SER A 476 -3.78 1.52 -23.15
C SER A 476 -3.92 0.17 -22.48
N ILE A 477 -5.15 -0.26 -22.18
CA ILE A 477 -5.43 -1.56 -21.55
C ILE A 477 -6.42 -2.34 -22.41
N GLU A 478 -6.03 -3.55 -22.80
CA GLU A 478 -6.90 -4.55 -23.42
C GLU A 478 -7.64 -5.33 -22.32
N PRO A 479 -8.99 -5.38 -22.34
CA PRO A 479 -9.77 -6.02 -21.27
C PRO A 479 -10.00 -7.53 -21.45
N GLY A 480 -9.46 -8.14 -22.51
CA GLY A 480 -9.73 -9.53 -22.86
C GLY A 480 -11.14 -9.78 -23.44
N ARG A 481 -11.59 -11.04 -23.41
CA ARG A 481 -12.90 -11.48 -23.93
C ARG A 481 -13.96 -11.46 -22.83
N VAL A 482 -14.63 -10.31 -22.70
CA VAL A 482 -15.57 -10.06 -21.61
C VAL A 482 -17.02 -10.34 -22.04
N ASP A 483 -17.80 -10.96 -21.14
CA ASP A 483 -19.24 -11.15 -21.30
C ASP A 483 -19.97 -9.79 -21.29
N THR A 484 -20.26 -9.30 -22.49
CA THR A 484 -20.85 -7.98 -22.73
C THR A 484 -21.81 -8.06 -23.90
N ASP A 485 -22.70 -7.06 -24.01
CA ASP A 485 -23.60 -6.94 -25.16
C ASP A 485 -22.88 -6.88 -26.52
N MET A 486 -21.65 -6.36 -26.56
CA MET A 486 -20.84 -6.38 -27.79
C MET A 486 -20.54 -7.83 -28.19
N GLN A 487 -20.14 -8.66 -27.22
CA GLN A 487 -19.85 -10.07 -27.45
C GLN A 487 -21.12 -10.86 -27.76
N ALA A 488 -22.26 -10.54 -27.14
CA ALA A 488 -23.60 -11.02 -27.53
C ALA A 488 -23.98 -10.63 -28.97
N GLY A 489 -23.65 -9.41 -29.39
CA GLY A 489 -23.82 -8.93 -30.76
C GLY A 489 -23.02 -9.73 -31.78
N ILE A 490 -21.76 -10.07 -31.45
CA ILE A 490 -20.91 -10.94 -32.28
C ILE A 490 -21.56 -12.32 -32.45
N ARG A 491 -22.02 -12.96 -31.37
CA ARG A 491 -22.66 -14.29 -31.46
C ARG A 491 -24.00 -14.28 -32.19
N SER A 492 -24.75 -13.19 -32.14
CA SER A 492 -26.06 -13.11 -32.81
C SER A 492 -25.99 -12.73 -34.29
N LYS A 493 -25.00 -11.93 -34.71
CA LYS A 493 -24.91 -11.36 -36.06
C LYS A 493 -23.66 -11.79 -36.85
N GLY A 494 -22.69 -12.42 -36.18
CA GLY A 494 -21.39 -12.76 -36.76
C GLY A 494 -21.42 -13.92 -37.75
N LYS A 495 -22.43 -14.80 -37.68
CA LYS A 495 -22.49 -16.05 -38.47
C LYS A 495 -22.37 -15.83 -39.98
N GLU A 496 -22.94 -14.75 -40.50
CA GLU A 496 -22.97 -14.45 -41.93
C GLU A 496 -21.80 -13.55 -42.38
N SER A 497 -21.17 -12.82 -41.46
CA SER A 497 -20.20 -11.76 -41.75
C SER A 497 -18.76 -12.13 -41.41
N MET A 498 -18.55 -13.08 -40.49
CA MET A 498 -17.25 -13.51 -40.00
C MET A 498 -16.81 -14.85 -40.63
N ASP A 499 -15.52 -15.14 -40.52
CA ASP A 499 -15.02 -16.49 -40.80
C ASP A 499 -15.67 -17.52 -39.85
N SER A 500 -16.04 -18.69 -40.37
CA SER A 500 -16.78 -19.71 -39.60
C SER A 500 -16.00 -20.19 -38.39
N ALA A 501 -14.69 -20.45 -38.52
CA ALA A 501 -13.89 -20.96 -37.42
C ALA A 501 -13.72 -19.90 -36.31
N ILE A 502 -13.60 -18.63 -36.68
CA ILE A 502 -13.58 -17.52 -35.72
C ILE A 502 -14.95 -17.39 -35.03
N TYR A 503 -16.04 -17.41 -35.78
CA TYR A 503 -17.39 -17.33 -35.22
C TYR A 503 -17.67 -18.48 -34.24
N ASP A 504 -17.37 -19.72 -34.65
CA ASP A 504 -17.55 -20.91 -33.82
C ASP A 504 -16.71 -20.80 -32.54
N ASN A 505 -15.48 -20.28 -32.62
CA ASN A 505 -14.66 -20.02 -31.43
C ASN A 505 -15.34 -19.04 -30.43
N PHE A 506 -16.01 -17.98 -30.90
CA PHE A 506 -16.75 -17.07 -30.02
C PHE A 506 -17.99 -17.73 -29.39
N VAL A 507 -18.68 -18.60 -30.12
CA VAL A 507 -19.84 -19.36 -29.65
C VAL A 507 -19.42 -20.42 -28.62
N ASP A 508 -18.39 -21.20 -28.94
CA ASP A 508 -17.85 -22.24 -28.07
C ASP A 508 -17.28 -21.68 -26.78
N THR A 509 -16.53 -20.57 -26.85
CA THR A 509 -16.02 -19.89 -25.64
C THR A 509 -17.17 -19.50 -24.70
N PHE A 510 -18.29 -19.02 -25.24
CA PHE A 510 -19.47 -18.69 -24.42
C PHE A 510 -20.13 -19.95 -23.84
N ASN A 511 -20.38 -20.96 -24.67
CA ASN A 511 -21.03 -22.20 -24.25
C ASN A 511 -20.23 -22.96 -23.18
N GLN A 512 -18.90 -22.84 -23.21
CA GLN A 512 -17.98 -23.44 -22.24
C GLN A 512 -17.78 -22.57 -20.98
N GLY A 513 -18.41 -21.39 -20.90
CA GLY A 513 -18.25 -20.47 -19.77
C GLY A 513 -16.86 -19.80 -19.70
N GLY A 514 -16.14 -19.72 -20.81
CA GLY A 514 -14.79 -19.16 -20.90
C GLY A 514 -14.71 -17.64 -21.06
N LEU A 515 -15.83 -16.92 -20.97
CA LEU A 515 -15.83 -15.45 -21.00
C LEU A 515 -15.50 -14.87 -19.63
N LEU A 516 -14.76 -13.77 -19.64
CA LEU A 516 -14.46 -13.01 -18.43
C LEU A 516 -15.71 -12.28 -17.96
N ARG A 517 -15.92 -12.25 -16.64
CA ARG A 517 -16.90 -11.34 -16.05
C ARG A 517 -16.40 -9.89 -16.19
N PRO A 518 -17.28 -8.91 -16.42
CA PRO A 518 -16.89 -7.49 -16.53
C PRO A 518 -16.01 -6.99 -15.38
N GLU A 519 -16.24 -7.49 -14.17
CA GLU A 519 -15.51 -7.10 -12.96
C GLU A 519 -14.02 -7.45 -13.02
N GLN A 520 -13.63 -8.53 -13.72
CA GLN A 520 -12.23 -8.97 -13.76
C GLN A 520 -11.29 -7.92 -14.35
N PRO A 521 -11.45 -7.49 -15.62
CA PRO A 521 -10.64 -6.39 -16.15
C PRO A 521 -11.03 -5.05 -15.54
N ALA A 522 -12.28 -4.84 -15.13
CA ALA A 522 -12.72 -3.57 -14.55
C ALA A 522 -12.01 -3.24 -13.23
N ASN A 523 -11.80 -4.24 -12.36
CA ASN A 523 -11.12 -4.05 -11.09
C ASN A 523 -9.66 -3.62 -11.30
N VAL A 524 -8.97 -4.22 -12.28
CA VAL A 524 -7.64 -3.83 -12.73
C VAL A 524 -7.64 -2.39 -13.23
N ILE A 525 -8.53 -2.07 -14.19
CA ILE A 525 -8.59 -0.74 -14.83
C ILE A 525 -8.92 0.36 -13.79
N ALA A 526 -9.85 0.09 -12.88
CA ALA A 526 -10.20 1.01 -11.80
C ALA A 526 -9.01 1.24 -10.85
N GLY A 527 -8.26 0.19 -10.50
CA GLY A 527 -7.04 0.29 -9.71
C GLY A 527 -5.97 1.14 -10.40
N VAL A 528 -5.73 0.90 -11.70
CA VAL A 528 -4.73 1.65 -12.48
C VAL A 528 -5.10 3.12 -12.55
N VAL A 529 -6.35 3.48 -12.87
CA VAL A 529 -6.70 4.91 -13.01
C VAL A 529 -6.66 5.63 -11.66
N ALA A 530 -7.00 4.92 -10.57
CA ALA A 530 -7.00 5.49 -9.22
C ALA A 530 -5.60 5.69 -8.64
N ALA A 531 -4.68 4.76 -8.91
CA ALA A 531 -3.32 4.75 -8.38
C ALA A 531 -2.31 4.25 -9.42
N PRO A 532 -2.07 5.00 -10.51
CA PRO A 532 -1.20 4.58 -11.61
C PRO A 532 0.28 4.60 -11.21
N PHE A 533 1.04 3.59 -11.63
CA PHE A 533 2.50 3.66 -11.64
C PHE A 533 3.02 4.44 -12.86
N SER A 534 4.02 5.30 -12.65
CA SER A 534 4.61 6.13 -13.72
C SER A 534 5.15 5.29 -14.89
N GLU A 535 5.64 4.10 -14.59
CA GLU A 535 6.23 3.13 -15.51
C GLU A 535 5.21 2.50 -16.46
N LEU A 536 3.91 2.75 -16.26
CA LEU A 536 2.84 2.32 -17.16
C LEU A 536 2.60 3.31 -18.31
N SER A 537 3.04 4.56 -18.17
CA SER A 537 2.80 5.59 -19.18
C SER A 537 3.44 5.21 -20.52
N GLY A 538 2.68 5.35 -21.60
CA GLY A 538 3.08 4.99 -22.96
C GLY A 538 3.01 3.49 -23.29
N LYS A 539 2.55 2.64 -22.38
CA LYS A 539 2.42 1.20 -22.63
C LYS A 539 1.05 0.81 -23.17
N ILE A 540 1.03 -0.32 -23.88
CA ILE A 540 -0.16 -1.02 -24.35
C ILE A 540 -0.12 -2.39 -23.70
N LEU A 541 -1.02 -2.64 -22.76
CA LEU A 541 -1.00 -3.81 -21.88
C LEU A 541 -2.30 -4.61 -21.99
N SER A 542 -2.22 -5.91 -21.77
CA SER A 542 -3.42 -6.70 -21.45
C SER A 542 -3.73 -6.55 -19.97
N TRP A 543 -5.01 -6.62 -19.59
CA TRP A 543 -5.46 -6.52 -18.20
C TRP A 543 -4.79 -7.56 -17.28
N ASP A 544 -4.44 -8.72 -17.84
CA ASP A 544 -3.76 -9.84 -17.19
C ASP A 544 -2.22 -9.82 -17.37
N SER A 545 -1.64 -8.72 -17.89
CA SER A 545 -0.19 -8.65 -18.09
C SER A 545 0.58 -8.61 -16.77
N PRO A 546 1.84 -9.11 -16.73
CA PRO A 546 2.66 -9.10 -15.52
C PRO A 546 2.88 -7.70 -14.92
N GLU A 547 2.91 -6.66 -15.76
CA GLU A 547 3.03 -5.27 -15.32
C GLU A 547 1.81 -4.79 -14.53
N LEU A 548 0.65 -5.39 -14.78
CA LEU A 548 -0.60 -5.13 -14.07
C LEU A 548 -0.93 -6.20 -13.03
N ALA A 549 -0.05 -7.20 -12.83
CA ALA A 549 -0.24 -8.31 -11.89
C ALA A 549 -0.43 -7.85 -10.45
N CYS A 550 0.05 -6.65 -10.16
CA CYS A 550 -0.36 -5.92 -9.00
C CYS A 550 -1.90 -5.73 -9.11
N TYR A 551 -2.49 -4.80 -9.85
CA TYR A 551 -3.95 -4.51 -9.84
C TYR A 551 -4.95 -5.68 -10.08
N GLN A 552 -4.50 -6.89 -10.40
CA GLN A 552 -5.32 -8.12 -10.52
C GLN A 552 -5.70 -8.67 -9.12
N GLU A 553 -6.95 -9.10 -8.97
CA GLU A 553 -7.49 -9.66 -7.71
C GLU A 553 -7.16 -11.13 -7.50
#